data_AF-A0A2C6BLR1-F1
#
_entry.id   AF-A0A2C6BLR1-F1
#
_cell.length_a   1.000
_cell.length_b   1.000
_cell.length_c   1.000
_cell.angle_alpha   90.00
_cell.angle_beta   90.00
_cell.angle_gamma   90.00
#
_symmetry.space_group_name_H-M   'P 1'
#
loop_
_entity.id
_entity.type
_entity.pdbx_description
1 polymer ?
#
loop_
_entity_poly.entity_id
_entity_poly.type
_entity_poly.pdbx_seq_one_letter_code
_entity_poly.pdbx_strand_id
1 'polypeptide(L)'
;MQNKYSLKFKEASLTGSKVLILKGTIKCDCYDENRLIDSEPKPDCPKCFGTGMQRQAILSSKVRNEMNNAYNQQFETTDKNTTINEKRKFYFPLFYSEITTEDYLCLLDIDEKSIISVYKVINKEQFRDHDFVFYEIVGKKINFIKKFKLEDFEELKILSDNELNLEG
;
A
#
# COMPACT_ATOMS: atom_id res chain seq x y z
N MET A 1 0.07 21.42 -24.30
CA MET A 1 0.78 20.18 -24.69
C MET A 1 0.74 19.23 -23.51
N GLN A 2 0.27 17.99 -23.68
CA GLN A 2 0.34 17.01 -22.58
C GLN A 2 1.81 16.63 -22.33
N ASN A 3 2.24 16.67 -21.08
CA ASN A 3 3.60 16.30 -20.68
C ASN A 3 3.86 14.82 -21.07
N LYS A 4 4.89 14.57 -21.89
CA LYS A 4 5.29 13.21 -22.31
C LYS A 4 5.55 12.27 -21.13
N TYR A 5 6.00 12.81 -20.00
CA TYR A 5 6.23 12.05 -18.77
C TYR A 5 4.92 11.59 -18.12
N SER A 6 3.90 12.45 -18.07
CA SER A 6 2.60 12.09 -17.48
C SER A 6 1.88 11.00 -18.27
N LEU A 7 2.00 11.03 -19.61
CA LEU A 7 1.47 9.97 -20.48
C LEU A 7 2.14 8.62 -20.20
N LYS A 8 3.48 8.59 -20.19
CA LYS A 8 4.23 7.36 -19.87
C LYS A 8 3.91 6.81 -18.49
N PHE A 9 3.74 7.69 -17.50
CA PHE A 9 3.36 7.29 -16.15
C PHE A 9 1.98 6.62 -16.13
N LYS A 10 0.99 7.21 -16.81
CA LYS A 10 -0.36 6.65 -16.92
C LYS A 10 -0.36 5.31 -17.63
N GLU A 11 0.34 5.19 -18.75
CA GLU A 11 0.50 3.93 -19.49
C GLU A 11 1.09 2.82 -18.61
N ALA A 12 2.18 3.12 -17.90
CA ALA A 12 2.79 2.16 -16.98
C ALA A 12 1.86 1.76 -15.83
N SER A 13 1.04 2.71 -15.35
CA SER A 13 0.06 2.46 -14.29
C SER A 13 -1.07 1.55 -14.74
N LEU A 14 -1.55 1.68 -15.99
CA LEU A 14 -2.56 0.79 -16.57
C LEU A 14 -2.12 -0.68 -16.65
N THR A 15 -0.82 -0.91 -16.85
CA THR A 15 -0.21 -2.26 -16.82
C THR A 15 0.15 -2.74 -15.42
N GLY A 16 -0.01 -1.88 -14.41
CA GLY A 16 0.27 -2.18 -13.02
C GLY A 16 -0.82 -3.00 -12.34
N SER A 17 -0.87 -2.90 -11.01
CA SER A 17 -1.80 -3.66 -10.18
C SER A 17 -2.65 -2.72 -9.35
N LYS A 18 -3.89 -3.11 -9.04
CA LYS A 18 -4.63 -2.44 -7.96
C LYS A 18 -3.96 -2.75 -6.63
N VAL A 19 -3.96 -1.76 -5.75
CA VAL A 19 -3.43 -1.86 -4.41
C VAL A 19 -4.55 -1.52 -3.45
N LEU A 20 -4.77 -2.38 -2.46
CA LEU A 20 -5.63 -2.05 -1.34
C LEU A 20 -4.78 -1.32 -0.30
N ILE A 21 -5.17 -0.09 0.03
CA ILE A 21 -4.54 0.73 1.06
C ILE A 21 -5.32 0.52 2.36
N LEU A 22 -4.62 0.08 3.41
CA LEU A 22 -5.17 0.03 4.76
C LEU A 22 -4.75 1.29 5.52
N LYS A 23 -5.57 2.33 5.39
CA LYS A 23 -5.30 3.63 6.00
C LYS A 23 -5.47 3.56 7.51
N GLY A 24 -4.42 3.89 8.26
CA GLY A 24 -4.47 4.04 9.71
C GLY A 24 -5.27 5.30 10.06
N THR A 25 -6.29 5.14 10.91
CA THR A 25 -7.16 6.25 11.31
C THR A 25 -6.91 6.63 12.76
N ILE A 26 -7.45 5.86 13.69
CA ILE A 26 -7.32 6.07 15.13
C ILE A 26 -6.79 4.80 15.82
N LYS A 27 -6.30 4.93 17.05
CA LYS A 27 -5.91 3.76 17.87
C LYS A 27 -7.10 2.82 18.06
N CYS A 28 -6.84 1.52 17.98
CA CYS A 28 -7.87 0.52 18.18
C CYS A 28 -8.17 0.34 19.67
N ASP A 29 -9.44 0.20 20.00
CA ASP A 29 -9.93 -0.17 21.33
C ASP A 29 -9.39 -1.53 21.82
N CYS A 30 -8.98 -2.42 20.92
CA CYS A 30 -8.41 -3.70 21.29
C CYS A 30 -6.93 -3.63 21.71
N TYR A 31 -6.32 -2.44 21.67
CA TYR A 31 -4.90 -2.23 21.94
C TYR A 31 -4.70 -1.03 22.87
N ASP A 32 -4.00 -1.25 23.98
CA ASP A 32 -3.58 -0.20 24.90
C ASP A 32 -2.05 -0.25 25.04
N GLU A 33 -1.39 0.76 24.48
CA GLU A 33 0.07 0.87 24.48
C GLU A 33 0.66 1.09 25.88
N ASN A 34 -0.15 1.54 26.84
CA ASN A 34 0.30 1.83 28.21
C ASN A 34 0.18 0.61 29.14
N ARG A 35 -0.40 -0.49 28.64
CA ARG A 35 -0.59 -1.71 29.41
C ARG A 35 0.71 -2.50 29.43
N LEU A 36 1.25 -2.80 30.62
CA LEU A 36 2.52 -3.53 30.77
C LEU A 36 2.40 -5.03 30.47
N ILE A 37 1.18 -5.57 30.46
CA ILE A 37 0.85 -6.99 30.20
C ILE A 37 -0.22 -6.99 29.11
N ASP A 38 -0.06 -7.85 28.09
CA ASP A 38 -0.89 -7.93 26.89
C ASP A 38 -0.90 -6.64 26.04
N SER A 39 0.29 -6.06 25.83
CA SER A 39 0.54 -4.85 25.02
C SER A 39 0.59 -5.12 23.51
N GLU A 40 -0.01 -6.22 23.04
CA GLU A 40 -0.08 -6.51 21.61
C GLU A 40 -1.51 -6.36 21.11
N PRO A 41 -1.72 -5.74 19.94
CA PRO A 41 -3.05 -5.68 19.35
C PRO A 41 -3.55 -7.10 19.05
N LYS A 42 -4.82 -7.36 19.38
CA LYS A 42 -5.47 -8.66 19.08
C LYS A 42 -5.34 -8.98 17.57
N PRO A 43 -4.72 -10.12 17.20
CA PRO A 43 -4.50 -10.48 15.79
C PRO A 43 -5.79 -10.53 14.97
N ASP A 44 -6.86 -11.06 15.56
CA ASP A 44 -8.13 -11.28 14.86
C ASP A 44 -9.08 -10.08 14.90
N CYS A 45 -8.68 -8.95 15.50
CA CYS A 45 -9.52 -7.76 15.59
C CYS A 45 -10.06 -7.35 14.20
N PRO A 46 -11.39 -7.21 14.01
CA PRO A 46 -11.96 -6.83 12.72
C PRO A 46 -11.70 -5.37 12.35
N LYS A 47 -11.38 -4.51 13.33
CA LYS A 47 -11.12 -3.08 13.10
C LYS A 47 -9.66 -2.79 12.75
N CYS A 48 -8.72 -3.41 13.47
CA CYS A 48 -7.29 -3.12 13.28
C CYS A 48 -6.49 -4.23 12.62
N PHE A 49 -7.06 -5.43 12.47
CA PHE A 49 -6.40 -6.56 11.81
C PHE A 49 -5.02 -6.89 12.42
N GLY A 50 -4.89 -6.77 13.75
CA GLY A 50 -3.62 -7.01 14.45
C GLY A 50 -2.57 -5.91 14.31
N THR A 51 -2.94 -4.71 13.82
CA THR A 51 -2.00 -3.59 13.63
C THR A 51 -2.06 -2.52 14.71
N GLY A 52 -3.05 -2.57 15.61
CA GLY A 52 -3.21 -1.59 16.70
C GLY A 52 -3.87 -0.26 16.32
N MET A 53 -4.09 0.01 15.02
CA MET A 53 -4.91 1.13 14.55
C MET A 53 -6.09 0.64 13.73
N GLN A 54 -7.25 1.29 13.89
CA GLN A 54 -8.38 1.05 13.02
C GLN A 54 -8.02 1.34 11.57
N ARG A 55 -8.47 0.46 10.66
CA ARG A 55 -8.12 0.50 9.25
C ARG A 55 -9.32 0.83 8.39
N GLN A 56 -9.17 1.89 7.61
CA GLN A 56 -10.08 2.17 6.51
C GLN A 56 -9.51 1.57 5.23
N ALA A 57 -10.31 0.76 4.55
CA ALA A 57 -9.93 0.13 3.29
C ALA A 57 -10.19 1.08 2.11
N ILE A 58 -9.15 1.34 1.32
CA ILE A 58 -9.23 2.15 0.12
C ILE A 58 -8.65 1.35 -1.05
N LEU A 59 -9.48 1.01 -2.03
CA LEU A 59 -9.03 0.35 -3.25
C LEU A 59 -8.55 1.40 -4.25
N SER A 60 -7.30 1.27 -4.68
CA SER A 60 -6.71 2.16 -5.68
C SER A 60 -7.13 1.80 -7.10
N SER A 61 -7.02 2.76 -8.01
CA SER A 61 -6.77 2.52 -9.43
C SER A 61 -5.50 1.70 -9.64
N LYS A 62 -5.29 1.14 -10.84
CA LYS A 62 -4.05 0.40 -11.12
C LYS A 62 -2.86 1.34 -11.02
N VAL A 63 -1.86 0.93 -10.25
CA VAL A 63 -0.63 1.68 -10.04
C VAL A 63 0.58 0.88 -10.47
N ARG A 64 1.55 1.56 -11.08
CA ARG A 64 2.86 0.98 -11.33
C ARG A 64 3.50 0.62 -10.00
N ASN A 65 4.06 -0.57 -9.93
CA ASN A 65 4.81 -1.03 -8.77
C ASN A 65 5.94 -1.95 -9.21
N GLU A 66 7.06 -1.91 -8.50
CA GLU A 66 8.27 -2.67 -8.85
C GLU A 66 9.02 -3.13 -7.61
N MET A 67 9.61 -4.32 -7.68
CA MET A 67 10.47 -4.83 -6.61
C MET A 67 11.74 -3.98 -6.53
N ASN A 68 12.01 -3.45 -5.34
CA ASN A 68 13.23 -2.70 -5.08
C ASN A 68 14.32 -3.66 -4.60
N ASN A 69 14.89 -4.42 -5.54
CA ASN A 69 15.94 -5.39 -5.28
C ASN A 69 17.33 -4.73 -5.29
N ALA A 70 17.56 -3.74 -4.43
CA ALA A 70 18.91 -3.18 -4.25
C ALA A 70 19.86 -4.15 -3.51
N TYR A 71 19.34 -5.22 -2.88
CA TYR A 71 20.13 -6.14 -2.03
C TYR A 71 20.51 -7.47 -2.70
N ASN A 72 20.09 -7.73 -3.95
CA ASN A 72 20.28 -9.03 -4.61
C ASN A 72 21.54 -9.12 -5.47
N GLN A 73 22.54 -8.26 -5.29
CA GLN A 73 23.78 -8.34 -6.08
C GLN A 73 24.95 -9.08 -5.39
N GLN A 74 24.85 -9.57 -4.15
CA GLN A 74 26.04 -10.16 -3.51
C GLN A 74 25.92 -11.44 -2.68
N PHE A 75 24.75 -12.07 -2.50
CA PHE A 75 24.71 -13.37 -1.82
C PHE A 75 23.73 -14.32 -2.49
N GLU A 76 24.27 -15.21 -3.32
CA GLU A 76 23.57 -16.38 -3.83
C GLU A 76 23.09 -17.28 -2.68
N THR A 77 21.88 -17.81 -2.86
CA THR A 77 21.47 -19.17 -2.45
C THR A 77 21.59 -19.57 -0.98
N THR A 78 20.88 -18.88 -0.09
CA THR A 78 20.51 -19.50 1.20
C THR A 78 19.12 -19.04 1.64
N ASP A 79 18.22 -20.01 1.81
CA ASP A 79 16.85 -19.94 2.32
C ASP A 79 15.80 -19.11 1.56
N LYS A 80 14.92 -19.83 0.84
CA LYS A 80 13.69 -19.31 0.21
C LYS A 80 12.63 -18.81 1.20
N ASN A 81 12.90 -18.79 2.50
CA ASN A 81 11.91 -18.49 3.55
C ASN A 81 12.11 -17.15 4.27
N THR A 82 13.09 -16.33 3.92
CA THR A 82 13.36 -15.03 4.57
C THR A 82 12.94 -13.82 3.73
N THR A 83 11.74 -13.86 3.12
CA THR A 83 11.23 -12.76 2.27
C THR A 83 10.64 -11.55 3.03
N ILE A 84 10.71 -11.52 4.37
CA ILE A 84 10.15 -10.45 5.24
C ILE A 84 10.90 -9.10 5.06
N ASN A 85 12.02 -9.07 4.34
CA ASN A 85 12.78 -7.85 4.08
C ASN A 85 12.62 -7.32 2.65
N GLU A 86 11.74 -7.91 1.85
CA GLU A 86 11.45 -7.46 0.49
C GLU A 86 10.90 -6.02 0.51
N LYS A 87 11.54 -5.11 -0.23
CA LYS A 87 11.04 -3.75 -0.44
C LYS A 87 10.40 -3.66 -1.82
N ARG A 88 9.27 -2.94 -1.90
CA ARG A 88 8.58 -2.65 -3.16
C ARG A 88 8.33 -1.16 -3.27
N LYS A 89 8.53 -0.60 -4.46
CA LYS A 89 8.16 0.78 -4.79
C LYS A 89 6.80 0.80 -5.45
N PHE A 90 5.97 1.75 -5.06
CA PHE A 90 4.65 1.99 -5.60
C PHE A 90 4.57 3.43 -6.07
N TYR A 91 4.02 3.64 -7.26
CA TYR A 91 3.94 4.95 -7.89
C TYR A 91 2.50 5.41 -7.93
N PHE A 92 2.14 6.31 -7.01
CA PHE A 92 0.79 6.80 -6.86
C PHE A 92 0.65 8.21 -7.44
N PRO A 93 -0.45 8.53 -8.14
CA PRO A 93 -0.76 9.91 -8.52
C PRO A 93 -1.02 10.81 -7.30
N LEU A 94 -1.02 12.13 -7.53
CA LEU A 94 -1.16 13.17 -6.50
C LEU A 94 -2.35 12.98 -5.55
N PHE A 95 -3.47 12.43 -6.01
CA PHE A 95 -4.68 12.32 -5.19
C PHE A 95 -4.54 11.31 -4.02
N TYR A 96 -3.51 10.46 -4.02
CA TYR A 96 -3.16 9.63 -2.86
C TYR A 96 -2.16 10.33 -1.91
N SER A 97 -2.19 11.66 -1.86
CA SER A 97 -1.35 12.50 -1.00
C SER A 97 -1.53 12.22 0.49
N GLU A 98 -2.58 11.53 0.89
CA GLU A 98 -2.83 11.18 2.28
C GLU A 98 -2.15 9.89 2.75
N ILE A 99 -1.48 9.12 1.87
CA ILE A 99 -0.76 7.92 2.32
C ILE A 99 0.43 8.33 3.22
N THR A 100 0.60 7.65 4.35
CA THR A 100 1.63 7.91 5.36
C THR A 100 2.35 6.62 5.79
N THR A 101 3.37 6.74 6.64
CA THR A 101 4.11 5.59 7.21
C THR A 101 3.30 4.75 8.20
N GLU A 102 2.13 5.22 8.62
CA GLU A 102 1.20 4.43 9.44
C GLU A 102 0.35 3.48 8.60
N ASP A 103 0.38 3.61 7.27
CA ASP A 103 -0.47 2.85 6.36
C ASP A 103 0.20 1.55 5.89
N TYR A 104 -0.64 0.62 5.43
CA TYR A 104 -0.19 -0.59 4.74
C TYR A 104 -0.70 -0.63 3.30
N LEU A 105 0.11 -1.19 2.42
CA LEU A 105 -0.22 -1.43 1.02
C LEU A 105 -0.32 -2.93 0.78
N CYS A 106 -1.50 -3.39 0.39
CA CYS A 106 -1.81 -4.78 0.10
C CYS A 106 -1.83 -4.99 -1.42
N LEU A 107 -0.93 -5.81 -1.93
CA LEU A 107 -0.91 -6.20 -3.34
C LEU A 107 -1.97 -7.28 -3.57
N LEU A 108 -2.82 -7.04 -4.55
CA LEU A 108 -3.89 -7.94 -4.93
C LEU A 108 -3.43 -8.92 -6.02
N ASP A 109 -4.05 -10.09 -6.06
CA ASP A 109 -3.91 -11.07 -7.12
C ASP A 109 -4.62 -10.63 -8.41
N ILE A 110 -4.47 -11.41 -9.46
CA ILE A 110 -5.07 -11.19 -10.78
C ILE A 110 -6.60 -11.13 -10.69
N ASP A 111 -7.21 -11.79 -9.69
CA ASP A 111 -8.64 -11.72 -9.40
C ASP A 111 -9.09 -10.37 -8.80
N GLU A 112 -8.14 -9.49 -8.46
CA GLU A 112 -8.33 -8.20 -7.78
C GLU A 112 -9.14 -8.29 -6.48
N LYS A 113 -9.18 -9.47 -5.84
CA LYS A 113 -9.94 -9.75 -4.61
C LYS A 113 -9.10 -10.36 -3.51
N SER A 114 -8.13 -11.18 -3.89
CA SER A 114 -7.27 -11.92 -2.99
C SER A 114 -6.00 -11.12 -2.71
N ILE A 115 -5.59 -11.05 -1.46
CA ILE A 115 -4.35 -10.35 -1.06
C ILE A 115 -3.19 -11.33 -1.11
N ILE A 116 -2.17 -11.00 -1.91
CA ILE A 116 -0.95 -11.80 -2.04
C ILE A 116 0.06 -11.40 -0.96
N SER A 117 0.27 -10.10 -0.79
CA SER A 117 1.31 -9.58 0.09
C SER A 117 0.92 -8.24 0.69
N VAL A 118 1.46 -7.96 1.87
CA VAL A 118 1.23 -6.72 2.62
C VAL A 118 2.57 -6.05 2.89
N TYR A 119 2.62 -4.75 2.63
CA TYR A 119 3.81 -3.93 2.81
C TYR A 119 3.49 -2.77 3.76
N LYS A 120 4.30 -2.61 4.82
CA LYS A 120 4.26 -1.41 5.68
C LYS A 120 4.93 -0.26 4.94
N VAL A 121 4.29 0.90 4.87
CA VAL A 121 4.91 2.09 4.28
C VAL A 121 6.06 2.54 5.18
N ILE A 122 7.26 2.66 4.60
CA ILE A 122 8.47 3.10 5.32
C ILE A 122 9.01 4.42 4.79
N ASN A 123 8.65 4.80 3.57
CA ASN A 123 9.06 6.07 2.98
C ASN A 123 8.03 6.53 1.94
N LYS A 124 7.92 7.84 1.77
CA LYS A 124 7.12 8.49 0.73
C LYS A 124 7.84 9.74 0.24
N GLU A 125 8.08 9.79 -1.07
CA GLU A 125 8.74 10.90 -1.72
C GLU A 125 7.84 11.47 -2.81
N GLN A 126 7.79 12.81 -2.91
CA GLN A 126 7.05 13.51 -3.94
C GLN A 126 7.99 13.82 -5.11
N PHE A 127 7.55 13.48 -6.31
CA PHE A 127 8.22 13.85 -7.55
C PHE A 127 7.36 14.85 -8.31
N ARG A 128 7.98 15.90 -8.82
CA ARG A 128 7.32 16.95 -9.59
C ARG A 128 8.08 17.19 -10.89
N ASP A 129 7.36 17.10 -11.99
CA ASP A 129 7.84 17.48 -13.32
C ASP A 129 6.82 18.43 -13.96
N HIS A 130 7.14 19.72 -13.96
CA HIS A 130 6.21 20.81 -14.28
C HIS A 130 4.91 20.71 -13.44
N ASP A 131 3.76 20.58 -14.10
CA ASP A 131 2.44 20.45 -13.44
C ASP A 131 2.11 19.01 -13.04
N PHE A 132 2.94 18.03 -13.44
CA PHE A 132 2.71 16.64 -13.11
C PHE A 132 3.37 16.26 -11.78
N VAL A 133 2.58 15.75 -10.84
CA VAL A 133 3.04 15.31 -9.52
C VAL A 133 2.61 13.88 -9.26
N PHE A 134 3.54 13.07 -8.75
CA PHE A 134 3.28 11.72 -8.25
C PHE A 134 4.09 11.46 -6.97
N TYR A 135 3.71 10.41 -6.25
CA TYR A 135 4.41 9.91 -5.08
C TYR A 135 5.08 8.57 -5.38
N GLU A 136 6.37 8.46 -5.06
CA GLU A 136 7.03 7.17 -4.88
C GLU A 136 6.88 6.75 -3.43
N ILE A 137 6.24 5.61 -3.19
CA ILE A 137 6.02 5.05 -1.87
C ILE A 137 6.81 3.77 -1.75
N VAL A 138 7.69 3.68 -0.76
CA VAL A 138 8.46 2.47 -0.48
C VAL A 138 7.77 1.70 0.63
N GLY A 139 7.34 0.50 0.32
CA GLY A 139 6.79 -0.46 1.28
C GLY A 139 7.79 -1.56 1.62
N LYS A 140 7.86 -1.94 2.90
CA LYS A 140 8.60 -3.13 3.36
C LYS A 140 7.60 -4.25 3.63
N LYS A 141 7.80 -5.42 3.01
CA LYS A 141 6.93 -6.59 3.19
C LYS A 141 6.88 -6.99 4.66
N ILE A 142 5.72 -7.38 5.15
CA ILE A 142 5.56 -7.87 6.51
C ILE A 142 4.85 -9.22 6.50
N ASN A 143 5.10 -10.01 7.55
CA ASN A 143 4.29 -11.19 7.82
C ASN A 143 2.97 -10.74 8.40
N PHE A 144 2.00 -10.49 7.52
CA PHE A 144 0.66 -10.15 7.92
C PHE A 144 -0.12 -11.45 8.18
N ILE A 145 -0.41 -11.72 9.44
CA ILE A 145 -0.92 -13.01 9.90
C ILE A 145 -2.37 -13.22 9.46
N LYS A 146 -3.17 -12.15 9.42
CA LYS A 146 -4.59 -12.24 9.11
C LYS A 146 -4.79 -12.30 7.60
N LYS A 147 -5.40 -13.39 7.13
CA LYS A 147 -5.93 -13.47 5.76
C LYS A 147 -7.31 -12.81 5.77
N PHE A 148 -7.51 -11.84 4.89
CA PHE A 148 -8.81 -11.18 4.71
C PHE A 148 -9.03 -10.94 3.22
N LYS A 149 -10.30 -10.92 2.82
CA LYS A 149 -10.78 -10.59 1.47
C LYS A 149 -11.33 -9.17 1.46
N LEU A 150 -11.49 -8.59 0.27
CA LEU A 150 -12.13 -7.28 0.14
C LEU A 150 -13.54 -7.22 0.75
N GLU A 151 -14.26 -8.33 0.76
CA GLU A 151 -15.61 -8.46 1.32
C GLU A 151 -15.64 -8.42 2.87
N ASP A 152 -14.49 -8.57 3.52
CA ASP A 152 -14.40 -8.54 4.99
C ASP A 152 -14.42 -7.10 5.55
N PHE A 153 -14.34 -6.09 4.70
CA PHE A 153 -14.37 -4.69 5.09
C PHE A 153 -15.81 -4.15 5.13
N GLU A 154 -16.21 -3.59 6.28
CA GLU A 154 -17.52 -2.94 6.44
C GLU A 154 -17.74 -1.81 5.42
N GLU A 155 -16.68 -1.07 5.10
CA GLU A 155 -16.69 -0.01 4.09
C GLU A 155 -15.41 -0.08 3.24
N LEU A 156 -15.58 -0.22 1.92
CA LEU A 156 -14.50 -0.17 0.94
C LEU A 156 -14.64 1.08 0.08
N LYS A 157 -13.74 2.05 0.26
CA LYS A 157 -13.71 3.24 -0.60
C LYS A 157 -12.96 2.94 -1.88
N ILE A 158 -13.55 3.25 -3.02
CA ILE A 158 -12.90 3.08 -4.32
C ILE A 158 -12.50 4.47 -4.80
N LEU A 159 -11.20 4.68 -5.01
CA LEU A 159 -10.69 5.90 -5.64
C LEU A 159 -10.32 5.59 -7.08
N SER A 160 -10.85 6.36 -8.03
CA SER A 160 -10.59 6.17 -9.46
C SER A 160 -10.15 7.47 -10.11
N ASP A 161 -9.19 7.37 -11.03
CA ASP A 161 -8.68 8.49 -11.83
C ASP A 161 -9.77 9.16 -12.71
N ASN A 162 -10.94 8.52 -12.89
CA ASN A 162 -12.02 9.00 -13.75
C ASN A 162 -12.80 10.20 -13.18
N GLU A 163 -12.51 10.63 -11.94
CA GLU A 163 -13.01 11.90 -11.40
C GLU A 163 -12.21 13.12 -11.91
N LEU A 164 -11.18 12.90 -12.73
CA LEU A 164 -10.53 13.94 -13.54
C LEU A 164 -11.42 14.31 -14.72
N ASN A 165 -12.49 15.06 -14.46
CA ASN A 165 -12.93 16.03 -15.45
C ASN A 165 -11.73 16.92 -15.77
N LEU A 166 -11.21 16.74 -16.98
CA LEU A 166 -10.32 17.68 -17.65
C LEU A 166 -11.10 18.98 -17.87
N GLU A 167 -11.22 19.79 -16.82
CA GLU A 167 -11.37 21.24 -16.93
C GLU A 167 -9.97 21.80 -16.70
N GLY A 168 -9.30 22.53 -17.58
CA GLY A 168 -9.55 23.10 -18.90
C GLY A 168 -8.30 23.95 -19.16
#